data_AF-A0A950XL80-F1
#
_entry.id   AF-A0A950XL80-F1
#
_cell.length_a   1.000
_cell.length_b   1.000
_cell.length_c   1.000
_cell.angle_alpha   90.00
_cell.angle_beta   90.00
_cell.angle_gamma   90.00
#
_symmetry.space_group_name_H-M   'P 1'
#
loop_
_entity.id
_entity.type
_entity.pdbx_description
1 polymer ?
#
loop_
_entity_poly.entity_id
_entity_poly.type
_entity_poly.pdbx_seq_one_letter_code
_entity_poly.pdbx_strand_id
1 'polypeptide(L)'
;MAIYLSSIRLYLQRCADNGHPAQIHRGQVSAWIAAMLDGGAQPTTAAARLAGVRPFSMWLAAEGEINSDPLLPLNAPKSDVPITGHAAVC
;
A
#
# COMPACT_ATOMS: atom_id res chain seq x y z
N MET A 1 -12.16 -7.03 -7.11
CA MET A 1 -12.21 -5.57 -6.86
C MET A 1 -12.41 -5.21 -5.36
N ALA A 2 -11.81 -5.95 -4.41
CA ALA A 2 -11.98 -5.70 -2.96
C ALA A 2 -10.69 -5.24 -2.24
N ILE A 3 -9.52 -5.49 -2.84
CA ILE A 3 -8.22 -5.21 -2.22
C ILE A 3 -7.90 -3.71 -2.14
N TYR A 4 -8.38 -2.92 -3.10
CA TYR A 4 -8.20 -1.46 -3.15
C TYR A 4 -8.83 -0.77 -1.94
N LEU A 5 -10.15 -0.89 -1.81
CA LEU A 5 -10.92 -0.20 -0.77
C LEU A 5 -10.57 -0.71 0.63
N SER A 6 -10.30 -2.02 0.77
CA SER A 6 -9.85 -2.58 2.04
C SER A 6 -8.47 -2.08 2.44
N SER A 7 -7.54 -1.91 1.50
CA SER A 7 -6.20 -1.39 1.81
C SER A 7 -6.25 0.08 2.23
N ILE A 8 -7.09 0.90 1.59
CA ILE A 8 -7.30 2.30 2.00
C ILE A 8 -7.91 2.37 3.41
N ARG A 9 -8.94 1.58 3.69
CA ARG A 9 -9.57 1.56 5.02
C ARG A 9 -8.60 1.17 6.13
N LEU A 10 -7.77 0.15 5.89
CA LEU A 10 -6.76 -0.28 6.85
C LEU A 10 -5.68 0.80 7.07
N TYR A 11 -5.29 1.51 6.00
CA TYR A 11 -4.38 2.64 6.13
C TYR A 11 -4.99 3.78 6.97
N LEU A 12 -6.24 4.14 6.71
CA LEU A 12 -6.94 5.19 7.46
C LEU A 12 -7.13 4.83 8.93
N GLN A 13 -7.45 3.57 9.23
CA GLN A 13 -7.51 3.07 10.59
C GLN A 13 -6.15 3.23 11.28
N ARG A 14 -5.06 2.85 10.61
CA ARG A 14 -3.70 3.02 11.14
C ARG A 14 -3.34 4.48 11.39
N CYS A 15 -3.77 5.41 10.53
CA CYS A 15 -3.58 6.84 10.76
C CYS A 15 -4.30 7.27 12.05
N ALA A 16 -5.57 6.87 12.22
CA ALA A 16 -6.34 7.19 13.41
C ALA A 16 -5.70 6.61 14.69
N ASP A 17 -5.30 5.35 14.67
CA ASP A 17 -4.69 4.66 15.82
C ASP A 17 -3.38 5.32 16.27
N ASN A 18 -2.63 5.92 15.34
CA ASN A 18 -1.36 6.59 15.61
C ASN A 18 -1.49 8.11 15.78
N GLY A 19 -2.70 8.67 15.78
CA GLY A 19 -2.92 10.12 15.87
C GLY A 19 -2.38 10.91 14.68
N HIS A 20 -2.26 10.27 13.51
CA HIS A 20 -1.83 10.92 12.29
C HIS A 20 -3.04 11.43 11.48
N PRO A 21 -2.88 12.56 10.77
CA PRO A 21 -3.90 13.01 9.84
C PRO A 21 -4.15 11.98 8.74
N ALA A 22 -5.40 11.87 8.29
CA ALA A 22 -5.84 11.00 7.20
C ALA A 22 -5.35 11.53 5.82
N GLN A 23 -4.04 11.55 5.61
CA GLN A 23 -3.38 12.02 4.40
C GLN A 23 -2.49 10.92 3.81
N ILE A 24 -2.43 10.84 2.48
CA ILE A 24 -1.47 9.97 1.80
C ILE A 24 -0.11 10.69 1.82
N HIS A 25 0.81 10.22 2.65
CA HIS A 25 2.17 10.76 2.74
C HIS A 25 3.17 9.62 2.66
N ARG A 26 4.25 9.82 1.89
CA ARG A 26 5.30 8.80 1.68
C ARG A 26 5.77 8.19 2.99
N GLY A 27 6.14 9.03 3.96
CA GLY A 27 6.65 8.57 5.26
C GLY A 27 5.64 7.75 6.06
N GLN A 28 4.36 8.11 6.03
CA GLN A 28 3.32 7.38 6.75
C GLN A 28 3.05 6.02 6.10
N VAL A 29 2.98 5.98 4.78
CA VAL A 29 2.81 4.73 4.03
C VAL A 29 4.03 3.83 4.21
N SER A 30 5.26 4.35 4.13
CA SER A 30 6.48 3.58 4.42
C SER A 30 6.47 2.99 5.83
N ALA A 31 6.14 3.79 6.83
CA ALA A 31 6.08 3.35 8.23
C ALA A 31 4.99 2.29 8.45
N TRP A 32 3.85 2.41 7.77
CA TRP A 32 2.81 1.40 7.82
C TRP A 32 3.24 0.07 7.18
N ILE A 33 3.88 0.11 6.00
CA ILE A 33 4.43 -1.09 5.36
C ILE A 33 5.49 -1.74 6.25
N ALA A 34 6.40 -0.97 6.83
CA ALA A 34 7.41 -1.46 7.77
C ALA A 34 6.75 -2.11 8.99
N ALA A 35 5.79 -1.44 9.63
CA ALA A 35 5.08 -1.98 10.79
C ALA A 35 4.31 -3.27 10.50
N MET A 36 3.80 -3.46 9.27
CA MET A 36 3.20 -4.74 8.89
C MET A 36 4.24 -5.86 8.83
N LEU A 37 5.40 -5.60 8.23
CA LEU A 37 6.49 -6.57 8.13
C LEU A 37 7.05 -6.92 9.51
N ASP A 38 7.29 -5.91 10.35
CA ASP A 38 7.72 -6.10 11.74
C ASP A 38 6.68 -6.85 12.58
N GLY A 39 5.39 -6.66 12.26
CA GLY A 39 4.27 -7.41 12.83
C GLY A 39 4.10 -8.83 12.29
N GLY A 40 5.01 -9.31 11.44
CA GLY A 40 5.01 -10.67 10.90
C GLY A 40 4.16 -10.88 9.65
N ALA A 41 3.65 -9.82 9.03
CA ALA A 41 2.96 -9.95 7.74
C ALA A 41 3.94 -10.43 6.66
N GLN A 42 3.47 -11.31 5.78
CA GLN A 42 4.28 -11.75 4.64
C GLN A 42 4.60 -10.57 3.71
N PRO A 43 5.79 -10.53 3.08
CA PRO A 43 6.15 -9.50 2.10
C PRO A 43 5.15 -9.36 0.95
N THR A 44 4.57 -10.48 0.50
CA THR A 44 3.50 -10.52 -0.51
C THR A 44 2.23 -9.80 -0.06
N THR A 45 1.87 -9.94 1.21
CA THR A 45 0.73 -9.24 1.81
C THR A 45 1.01 -7.74 1.88
N ALA A 46 2.20 -7.35 2.35
CA ALA A 46 2.59 -5.95 2.43
C ALA A 46 2.65 -5.29 1.04
N ALA A 47 3.17 -6.00 0.03
CA ALA A 47 3.18 -5.56 -1.35
C ALA A 47 1.77 -5.42 -1.93
N ALA A 48 0.86 -6.36 -1.66
CA ALA A 48 -0.54 -6.27 -2.08
C ALA A 48 -1.27 -5.06 -1.45
N ARG A 49 -0.98 -4.74 -0.19
CA ARG A 49 -1.50 -3.54 0.48
C ARG A 49 -0.98 -2.26 -0.15
N LEU A 50 0.32 -2.19 -0.42
CA LEU A 50 0.91 -1.04 -1.12
C LEU A 50 0.32 -0.87 -2.53
N ALA A 51 0.13 -1.98 -3.26
CA ALA A 51 -0.48 -1.97 -4.58
C ALA A 51 -1.94 -1.49 -4.57
N GLY A 52 -2.65 -1.64 -3.44
CA GLY A 52 -3.99 -1.08 -3.25
C GLY A 52 -4.00 0.44 -3.02
N VAL A 53 -2.97 0.99 -2.35
CA VAL A 53 -2.91 2.42 -2.02
C VAL A 53 -2.35 3.27 -3.17
N ARG A 54 -1.43 2.72 -3.98
CA ARG A 54 -0.80 3.45 -5.09
C ARG A 54 -1.79 4.05 -6.10
N PRO A 55 -2.79 3.30 -6.62
CA PRO A 55 -3.78 3.86 -7.55
C PRO A 55 -4.61 4.99 -6.94
N PHE A 56 -4.88 4.94 -5.63
CA PHE A 56 -5.62 6.00 -4.95
C PHE A 56 -4.80 7.29 -4.87
N SER A 57 -3.50 7.17 -4.54
CA SER A 57 -2.57 8.31 -4.54
C SER A 57 -2.48 8.98 -5.92
N MET A 58 -2.41 8.17 -6.98
CA MET A 58 -2.43 8.67 -8.35
C MET A 58 -3.75 9.38 -8.69
N TRP A 59 -4.89 8.82 -8.29
CA TRP A 59 -6.20 9.44 -8.51
C TRP A 59 -6.32 10.79 -7.78
N LEU A 60 -5.88 10.87 -6.52
CA LEU A 60 -5.87 12.14 -5.76
C LEU A 60 -5.04 13.21 -6.47
N ALA A 61 -3.90 12.85 -7.04
CA ALA A 61 -3.07 13.79 -7.80
C ALA A 61 -3.73 14.20 -9.13
N ALA A 62 -4.42 13.26 -9.80
CA ALA A 62 -5.11 13.53 -11.06
C ALA A 62 -6.31 14.47 -10.90
N GLU A 63 -7.04 14.36 -9.79
CA GLU A 63 -8.17 15.26 -9.45
C GLU A 63 -7.71 16.59 -8.82
N GLY A 64 -6.42 16.74 -8.53
CA GLY A 64 -5.87 17.95 -7.91
C GLY A 64 -6.13 18.05 -6.40
N GLU A 65 -6.58 16.98 -5.74
CA GLU A 65 -6.72 16.89 -4.28
C GLU A 65 -5.36 16.95 -3.57
N ILE A 66 -4.30 16.54 -4.26
CA ILE A 66 -2.91 16.70 -3.82
C ILE A 66 -2.05 17.24 -4.98
N ASN A 67 -1.00 17.99 -4.65
CA ASN A 67 -0.15 18.66 -5.66
C ASN A 67 0.60 17.69 -6.60
N SER A 68 0.94 16.49 -6.12
CA SER A 68 1.64 15.45 -6.88
C SER A 68 1.51 14.11 -6.18
N ASP A 69 1.75 13.00 -6.88
CA ASP A 69 1.72 11.65 -6.28
C ASP A 69 2.94 11.42 -5.35
N PRO A 70 2.76 11.40 -4.01
CA PRO A 70 3.84 11.22 -3.06
C PRO A 70 4.40 9.78 -3.04
N LEU A 71 3.69 8.81 -3.62
CA LEU A 71 4.08 7.40 -3.63
C LEU A 71 4.83 7.00 -4.89
N LEU A 72 4.93 7.89 -5.88
CA LEU A 72 5.72 7.69 -7.08
C LEU A 72 7.15 7.17 -6.79
N PRO A 73 7.94 7.76 -5.86
CA PRO A 73 9.30 7.30 -5.55
C PRO A 73 9.36 6.04 -4.65
N LEU A 74 8.23 5.47 -4.22
CA LEU A 74 8.22 4.41 -3.21
C LEU A 74 8.39 3.01 -3.82
N ASN A 75 9.57 2.41 -3.75
CA ASN A 75 9.74 1.02 -4.22
C ASN A 75 8.95 0.03 -3.37
N ALA A 76 8.33 -0.97 -4.03
CA ALA A 76 7.68 -2.06 -3.31
C ALA A 76 8.72 -2.90 -2.54
N PRO A 77 8.37 -3.44 -1.37
CA PRO A 77 9.25 -4.39 -0.68
C PRO A 77 9.52 -5.59 -1.59
N LYS A 78 10.79 -5.98 -1.71
CA LYS A 78 11.18 -7.15 -2.51
C LYS A 78 10.56 -8.40 -1.88
N SER A 79 9.79 -9.15 -2.65
CA SER A 79 9.32 -10.48 -2.28
C SER A 79 10.36 -11.51 -2.71
N ASP A 80 10.85 -12.31 -1.76
CA ASP A 80 11.81 -13.39 -2.04
C ASP A 80 11.12 -14.71 -2.46
N VAL A 81 9.81 -14.65 -2.71
CA VAL A 81 9.02 -15.81 -3.13
C VAL A 81 9.11 -15.93 -4.65
N PRO A 82 9.67 -17.03 -5.20
CA PRO A 82 9.62 -17.27 -6.63
C PRO A 82 8.16 -17.39 -7.05
N ILE A 83 7.73 -16.53 -7.97
CA ILE A 83 6.47 -16.68 -8.69
C ILE A 83 6.63 -17.87 -9.64
N THR A 84 6.36 -19.08 -9.15
CA THR A 84 6.18 -20.23 -10.03
C THR A 84 4.92 -19.99 -10.85
N GLY A 85 5.13 -19.61 -12.11
CA GLY A 85 4.09 -19.52 -13.12
C GLY A 85 3.53 -20.89 -13.50
N HIS A 86 2.27 -20.84 -13.92
CA HIS A 86 1.49 -21.89 -14.60
C HIS A 86 0.88 -22.99 -13.70
N ALA A 87 -0.28 -22.69 -13.12
CA ALA A 87 -1.32 -23.71 -13.00
C ALA A 87 -1.90 -23.93 -14.40
N ALA A 88 -1.44 -25.00 -15.06
CA ALA A 88 -2.16 -25.64 -16.13
C ALA A 88 -3.56 -26.00 -15.61
N VAL A 89 -4.59 -25.49 -16.26
CA VAL A 89 -5.93 -26.09 -16.18
C VAL A 89 -6.21 -26.62 -17.57
N CYS A 90 -6.54 -27.91 -17.58
CA CYS A 90 -6.75 -28.80 -18.71
C CYS A 90 -7.81 -28.32 -19.71
#